data_AF-A0A4S8L521-F1
#
_entry.id   AF-A0A4S8L521-F1
#
_cell.length_a   1.000
_cell.length_b   1.000
_cell.length_c   1.000
_cell.angle_alpha   90.00
_cell.angle_beta   90.00
_cell.angle_gamma   90.00
#
_symmetry.space_group_name_H-M   'P 1'
#
loop_
_entity.id
_entity.type
_entity.pdbx_description
1 polymer ?
#
loop_
_entity_poly.entity_id
_entity_poly.type
_entity_poly.pdbx_seq_one_letter_code
_entity_poly.pdbx_strand_id
1 'polypeptide(L)'
;DQLKERDTSLPGTHPFTALHFSYHSKYGTHGTSAPSNVHPYKMKKKETQRTNHSQFLTRESNDMRDNPEDYHRVCDALEDVLRWVKLKRHPDLFARVEAEIDIFPLQDSNPVHPFSSFVLNINVMTEVHRDKGDKNGCIVLVLGQHQGGDICFQEAKLVVETAHGDTVTFCSDEVTHFNLPY
;
A
#
# COMPACT_ATOMS: atom_id res chain seq x y z
N ASP A 1 -21.16 -7.51 -3.89
CA ASP A 1 -20.35 -8.72 -3.74
C ASP A 1 -19.23 -8.70 -4.77
N GLN A 2 -18.00 -8.41 -4.33
CA GLN A 2 -16.84 -8.20 -5.22
C GLN A 2 -15.99 -9.46 -5.40
N LEU A 3 -15.95 -10.31 -4.37
CA LEU A 3 -15.29 -11.61 -4.41
C LEU A 3 -16.17 -12.60 -5.20
N LYS A 4 -15.56 -13.33 -6.13
CA LYS A 4 -16.26 -14.30 -6.99
C LYS A 4 -15.37 -15.48 -7.27
N GLU A 5 -15.94 -16.67 -7.32
CA GLU A 5 -15.26 -17.83 -7.88
C GLU A 5 -14.87 -17.53 -9.34
N ARG A 6 -13.61 -17.79 -9.69
CA ARG A 6 -13.03 -17.45 -10.98
C ARG A 6 -11.91 -18.41 -11.33
N ASP A 7 -11.85 -18.77 -12.61
CA ASP A 7 -10.72 -19.44 -13.24
C ASP A 7 -10.11 -18.46 -14.25
N THR A 8 -8.91 -17.98 -13.93
CA THR A 8 -8.13 -17.03 -14.72
C THR A 8 -7.21 -17.71 -15.72
N SER A 9 -7.14 -19.04 -15.73
CA SER A 9 -6.44 -19.80 -16.77
C SER A 9 -7.20 -19.78 -18.11
N LEU A 10 -8.50 -19.52 -18.05
CA LEU A 10 -9.35 -19.41 -19.24
C LEU A 10 -9.01 -18.15 -20.06
N PRO A 11 -9.12 -18.22 -21.40
CA PRO A 11 -8.91 -17.04 -22.25
C PRO A 11 -9.88 -15.90 -21.90
N GLY A 12 -9.37 -14.69 -21.77
CA GLY A 12 -10.19 -13.50 -21.51
C GLY A 12 -9.44 -12.44 -20.73
N THR A 13 -10.13 -11.31 -20.50
CA THR A 13 -9.65 -10.29 -19.56
C THR A 13 -10.12 -10.64 -18.15
N HIS A 14 -9.20 -10.61 -17.20
CA HIS A 14 -9.47 -10.95 -15.80
C HIS A 14 -9.26 -9.72 -14.90
N PRO A 15 -10.13 -8.70 -14.96
CA PRO A 15 -10.00 -7.54 -14.09
C PRO A 15 -10.16 -7.95 -12.62
N PHE A 16 -9.32 -7.39 -11.76
CA PHE A 16 -9.40 -7.57 -10.32
C PHE A 16 -9.68 -6.24 -9.63
N THR A 17 -10.15 -6.29 -8.39
CA THR A 17 -10.32 -5.08 -7.56
C THR A 17 -9.07 -4.91 -6.70
N ALA A 18 -8.49 -3.71 -6.72
CA ALA A 18 -7.52 -3.26 -5.73
C ALA A 18 -8.13 -2.11 -4.92
N LEU A 19 -8.28 -2.30 -3.61
CA LEU A 19 -8.71 -1.23 -2.69
C LEU A 19 -7.47 -0.72 -1.95
N HIS A 20 -7.09 0.53 -2.21
CA HIS A 20 -5.90 1.14 -1.63
C HIS A 20 -6.25 1.86 -0.34
N PHE A 21 -5.92 1.26 0.80
CA PHE A 21 -6.08 1.88 2.10
C PHE A 21 -4.76 2.49 2.56
N SER A 22 -4.55 3.75 2.17
CA SER A 22 -3.26 4.43 2.31
C SER A 22 -3.38 5.82 2.93
N TYR A 23 -2.43 6.14 3.81
CA TYR A 23 -2.15 7.51 4.20
C TYR A 23 -1.01 8.05 3.33
N HIS A 24 -1.22 9.24 2.77
CA HIS A 24 -0.27 9.90 1.87
C HIS A 24 0.25 11.19 2.49
N SER A 25 1.57 11.32 2.58
CA SER A 25 2.28 12.58 2.89
C SER A 25 3.27 12.93 1.77
N LYS A 26 2.77 13.08 0.55
CA LYS A 26 3.62 13.22 -0.66
C LYS A 26 4.11 14.66 -0.93
N TYR A 27 3.41 15.66 -0.40
CA TYR A 27 3.68 17.08 -0.72
C TYR A 27 3.92 17.93 0.52
N GLY A 28 4.41 17.32 1.60
CA GLY A 28 4.94 18.05 2.74
C GLY A 28 5.96 19.09 2.28
N THR A 29 5.75 20.35 2.65
CA THR A 29 6.67 21.43 2.30
C THR A 29 7.78 21.50 3.34
N HIS A 30 9.03 21.56 2.89
CA HIS A 30 10.15 21.79 3.79
C HIS A 30 10.13 23.25 4.24
N GLY A 31 10.21 23.49 5.54
CA GLY A 31 10.25 24.85 6.11
C GLY A 31 11.58 25.58 5.88
N THR A 32 12.52 24.98 5.15
CA THR A 32 13.82 25.56 4.84
C THR A 32 13.63 26.89 4.11
N SER A 33 14.13 27.97 4.72
CA SER A 33 14.00 29.34 4.19
C SER A 33 12.57 29.87 4.12
N ALA A 34 11.62 29.25 4.83
CA ALA A 34 10.28 29.82 4.97
C ALA A 34 10.35 31.14 5.75
N PRO A 35 9.73 32.23 5.25
CA PRO A 35 9.73 33.51 5.95
C PRO A 35 9.02 33.40 7.30
N SER A 36 9.68 33.86 8.38
CA SER A 36 9.14 33.81 9.74
C SER A 36 7.98 34.77 9.99
N ASN A 37 7.76 35.73 9.09
CA ASN A 37 6.74 36.77 9.18
C ASN A 37 5.53 36.54 8.25
N VAL A 38 5.49 35.43 7.51
CA VAL A 38 4.38 35.10 6.61
C VAL A 38 3.70 33.84 7.09
N HIS A 39 2.38 33.93 7.33
CA HIS A 39 1.60 32.77 7.72
C HIS A 39 1.67 31.67 6.62
N PRO A 40 1.87 30.38 6.97
CA PRO A 40 2.07 29.31 5.98
C PRO A 40 0.99 29.21 4.90
N TYR A 41 -0.28 29.43 5.27
CA TYR A 41 -1.40 29.49 4.32
C TYR A 41 -1.26 30.58 3.23
N LYS A 42 -0.51 31.65 3.49
CA LYS A 42 -0.26 32.75 2.54
C LYS A 42 0.98 32.51 1.68
N MET A 43 1.76 31.47 1.95
CA MET A 43 2.92 31.11 1.14
C MET A 43 2.48 30.44 -0.15
N LYS A 44 3.09 30.83 -1.27
CA LYS A 44 2.86 30.23 -2.59
C LYS A 44 4.21 29.92 -3.23
N LYS A 45 4.31 28.77 -3.91
CA LYS A 45 5.53 28.44 -4.67
C LYS A 45 5.59 29.33 -5.91
N LYS A 46 6.68 30.11 -6.04
CA LYS A 46 6.85 31.20 -7.02
C LYS A 46 6.61 30.78 -8.48
N GLU A 47 6.86 29.51 -8.80
CA GLU A 47 6.74 28.94 -10.15
C GLU A 47 5.42 28.19 -10.40
N THR A 48 4.50 28.17 -9.43
CA THR A 48 3.23 27.43 -9.55
C THR A 48 2.05 28.38 -9.57
N GLN A 49 1.11 28.15 -10.51
CA GLN A 49 -0.13 28.94 -10.56
C GLN A 49 -1.10 28.60 -9.43
N ARG A 50 -1.02 27.37 -8.88
CA ARG A 50 -1.86 26.90 -7.78
C ARG A 50 -1.02 26.15 -6.76
N THR A 51 -1.25 26.44 -5.49
CA THR A 51 -0.67 25.72 -4.37
C THR A 51 -1.77 24.87 -3.73
N ASN A 52 -1.61 23.55 -3.75
CA ASN A 52 -2.61 22.64 -3.20
C ASN A 52 -2.41 22.47 -1.68
N HIS A 53 -2.98 23.40 -0.92
CA HIS A 53 -2.81 23.44 0.53
C HIS A 53 -3.37 22.19 1.25
N SER A 54 -4.33 21.46 0.66
CA SER A 54 -4.87 20.23 1.26
C SER A 54 -3.96 19.00 1.09
N GLN A 55 -2.92 19.11 0.26
CA GLN A 55 -1.91 18.07 0.07
C GLN A 55 -0.64 18.29 0.91
N PHE A 56 -0.59 19.39 1.69
CA PHE A 56 0.50 19.67 2.61
C PHE A 56 0.44 18.83 3.89
N LEU A 57 -0.71 18.26 4.17
CA LEU A 57 -0.94 17.40 5.32
C LEU A 57 -1.05 15.95 4.85
N THR A 58 -0.77 15.05 5.78
CA THR A 58 -1.13 13.64 5.62
C THR A 58 -2.63 13.55 5.33
N ARG A 59 -2.97 12.77 4.32
CA ARG A 59 -4.36 12.56 3.92
C ARG A 59 -4.60 11.12 3.52
N GLU A 60 -5.83 10.69 3.67
CA GLU A 60 -6.28 9.38 3.22
C GLU A 60 -6.31 9.29 1.69
N SER A 61 -6.22 8.05 1.19
CA SER A 61 -6.49 7.70 -0.19
C SER A 61 -7.94 8.03 -0.56
N ASN A 62 -8.23 8.02 -1.86
CA ASN A 62 -9.61 8.24 -2.31
C ASN A 62 -10.49 7.06 -1.90
N ASP A 63 -10.01 5.82 -2.00
CA ASP A 63 -10.80 4.63 -1.63
C ASP A 63 -11.25 4.66 -0.16
N MET A 64 -10.37 5.08 0.75
CA MET A 64 -10.71 5.26 2.17
C MET A 64 -11.75 6.37 2.38
N ARG A 65 -11.54 7.52 1.74
CA ARG A 65 -12.40 8.69 1.92
C ARG A 65 -13.79 8.50 1.33
N ASP A 66 -13.85 7.85 0.18
CA ASP A 66 -15.08 7.62 -0.56
C ASP A 66 -15.84 6.40 0.01
N ASN A 67 -15.15 5.48 0.71
CA ASN A 67 -15.73 4.27 1.30
C ASN A 67 -15.26 4.04 2.75
N PRO A 68 -15.52 4.98 3.69
CA PRO A 68 -14.99 4.91 5.05
C PRO A 68 -15.53 3.70 5.82
N GLU A 69 -16.79 3.32 5.62
CA GLU A 69 -17.38 2.15 6.28
C GLU A 69 -16.69 0.83 5.87
N ASP A 70 -16.35 0.69 4.59
CA ASP A 70 -15.70 -0.52 4.09
C ASP A 70 -14.26 -0.62 4.61
N TYR A 71 -13.55 0.53 4.67
CA TYR A 71 -12.24 0.60 5.33
C TYR A 71 -12.30 0.14 6.78
N HIS A 72 -13.25 0.66 7.58
CA HIS A 72 -13.40 0.26 8.98
C HIS A 72 -13.76 -1.22 9.12
N ARG A 73 -14.71 -1.74 8.34
CA ARG A 73 -15.07 -3.15 8.36
C ARG A 73 -13.89 -4.07 8.03
N VAL A 74 -13.07 -3.69 7.05
CA VAL A 74 -11.87 -4.47 6.69
C VAL A 74 -10.84 -4.41 7.82
N CYS A 75 -10.60 -3.24 8.41
CA CYS A 75 -9.68 -3.10 9.54
C CYS A 75 -10.13 -3.93 10.74
N ASP A 76 -11.42 -3.90 11.07
CA ASP A 76 -11.99 -4.63 12.20
C ASP A 76 -11.92 -6.15 11.94
N ALA A 77 -12.31 -6.60 10.74
CA ALA A 77 -12.31 -8.02 10.38
C ALA A 77 -10.90 -8.62 10.31
N LEU A 78 -9.90 -7.83 9.94
CA LEU A 78 -8.51 -8.25 9.80
C LEU A 78 -7.63 -7.82 10.97
N GLU A 79 -8.18 -7.29 12.06
CA GLU A 79 -7.39 -6.65 13.13
C GLU A 79 -6.26 -7.56 13.65
N ASP A 80 -6.61 -8.79 14.02
CA ASP A 80 -5.64 -9.76 14.56
C ASP A 80 -4.59 -10.18 13.52
N VAL A 81 -5.01 -10.28 12.25
CA VAL A 81 -4.13 -10.62 11.13
C VAL A 81 -3.14 -9.47 10.86
N LEU A 82 -3.63 -8.24 10.80
CA LEU A 82 -2.81 -7.05 10.64
C LEU A 82 -1.84 -6.91 11.82
N ARG A 83 -2.28 -7.19 13.04
CA ARG A 83 -1.41 -7.22 14.23
C ARG A 83 -0.31 -8.27 14.09
N TRP A 84 -0.64 -9.46 13.59
CA TRP A 84 0.32 -10.54 13.38
C TRP A 84 1.34 -10.22 12.27
N VAL A 85 0.91 -9.67 11.13
CA VAL A 85 1.80 -9.29 10.02
C VAL A 85 2.87 -8.27 10.48
N LYS A 86 2.50 -7.32 11.35
CA LYS A 86 3.45 -6.35 11.93
C LYS A 86 4.58 -6.99 12.72
N LEU A 87 4.35 -8.17 13.31
CA LEU A 87 5.37 -8.92 14.06
C LEU A 87 6.31 -9.69 13.14
N LYS A 88 5.92 -9.92 11.88
CA LYS A 88 6.73 -10.61 10.86
C LYS A 88 7.62 -9.67 10.05
N ARG A 89 7.60 -8.37 10.36
CA ARG A 89 8.40 -7.37 9.64
C ARG A 89 9.90 -7.63 9.81
N HIS A 90 10.65 -7.45 8.74
CA HIS A 90 12.10 -7.34 8.79
C HIS A 90 12.47 -5.90 9.12
N PRO A 91 13.03 -5.61 10.31
CA PRO A 91 13.28 -4.22 10.75
C PRO A 91 14.08 -3.42 9.74
N ASP A 92 15.12 -4.01 9.16
CA ASP A 92 16.00 -3.34 8.19
C ASP A 92 15.27 -3.00 6.88
N LEU A 93 14.34 -3.86 6.45
CA LEU A 93 13.60 -3.66 5.21
C LEU A 93 12.64 -2.46 5.32
N PHE A 94 12.02 -2.29 6.49
CA PHE A 94 10.95 -1.32 6.72
C PHE A 94 11.34 -0.10 7.55
N ALA A 95 12.60 0.00 8.01
CA ALA A 95 13.09 1.12 8.82
C ALA A 95 12.79 2.51 8.21
N ARG A 96 12.86 2.63 6.88
CA ARG A 96 12.54 3.89 6.19
C ARG A 96 11.05 4.25 6.24
N VAL A 97 10.18 3.24 6.16
CA VAL A 97 8.72 3.42 6.22
C VAL A 97 8.33 3.79 7.66
N GLU A 98 8.85 3.07 8.65
CA GLU A 98 8.61 3.32 10.07
C GLU A 98 9.05 4.74 10.47
N ALA A 99 10.26 5.15 10.10
CA ALA A 99 10.77 6.49 10.37
C ALA A 99 9.95 7.61 9.72
N GLU A 100 9.32 7.38 8.56
CA GLU A 100 8.46 8.37 7.92
C GLU A 100 7.10 8.48 8.61
N ILE A 101 6.50 7.36 9.00
CA ILE A 101 5.18 7.38 9.64
C ILE A 101 5.27 7.99 11.02
N ASP A 102 6.35 7.77 11.75
CA ASP A 102 6.58 8.36 13.07
C ASP A 102 6.70 9.89 13.03
N ILE A 103 6.99 10.48 11.86
CA ILE A 103 7.02 11.93 11.65
C ILE A 103 5.75 12.48 10.98
N PHE A 104 4.72 11.66 10.76
CA PHE A 104 3.46 12.15 10.20
C PHE A 104 2.87 13.23 11.11
N PRO A 105 2.57 14.42 10.56
CA PRO A 105 2.03 15.51 11.36
C PRO A 105 0.72 15.09 12.02
N LEU A 106 0.51 15.57 13.25
CA LEU A 106 -0.68 15.38 14.10
C LEU A 106 -0.77 14.05 14.90
N GLN A 107 0.28 13.23 14.94
CA GLN A 107 0.30 11.97 15.72
C GLN A 107 -0.90 11.04 15.41
N ASP A 108 -1.35 11.03 14.16
CA ASP A 108 -2.47 10.19 13.76
C ASP A 108 -2.03 8.72 13.73
N SER A 109 -2.77 7.84 14.41
CA SER A 109 -2.44 6.43 14.53
C SER A 109 -3.10 5.64 13.42
N ASN A 110 -2.34 5.25 12.40
CA ASN A 110 -2.82 4.34 11.36
C ASN A 110 -2.98 2.91 11.93
N PRO A 111 -4.11 2.20 11.72
CA PRO A 111 -4.30 0.82 12.15
C PRO A 111 -3.25 -0.15 11.60
N VAL A 112 -2.52 0.21 10.54
CA VAL A 112 -1.42 -0.61 10.00
C VAL A 112 -0.01 -0.15 10.36
N HIS A 113 0.19 0.79 11.30
CA HIS A 113 1.53 1.16 11.81
C HIS A 113 2.37 -0.10 12.17
N PRO A 114 3.62 -0.25 11.71
CA PRO A 114 4.50 0.78 11.12
C PRO A 114 4.44 0.86 9.59
N PHE A 115 3.35 0.43 8.96
CA PHE A 115 3.11 0.63 7.53
C PHE A 115 2.22 1.85 7.29
N SER A 116 2.40 2.51 6.15
CA SER A 116 1.62 3.70 5.78
C SER A 116 0.31 3.32 5.10
N SER A 117 0.21 2.06 4.66
CA SER A 117 -0.86 1.58 3.81
C SER A 117 -0.93 0.07 3.78
N PHE A 118 -2.08 -0.45 3.39
CA PHE A 118 -2.25 -1.80 2.89
C PHE A 118 -3.22 -1.79 1.70
N VAL A 119 -3.13 -2.80 0.84
CA VAL A 119 -3.99 -2.93 -0.34
C VAL A 119 -4.71 -4.26 -0.27
N LEU A 120 -6.04 -4.24 -0.39
CA LEU A 120 -6.83 -5.45 -0.52
C LEU A 120 -7.06 -5.75 -1.99
N ASN A 121 -6.38 -6.78 -2.50
CA ASN A 121 -6.55 -7.26 -3.85
C ASN A 121 -7.55 -8.43 -3.86
N ILE A 122 -8.69 -8.25 -4.52
CA ILE A 122 -9.77 -9.24 -4.60
C ILE A 122 -9.75 -9.88 -5.98
N ASN A 123 -9.72 -11.21 -6.04
CA ASN A 123 -9.63 -11.97 -7.29
C ASN A 123 -8.40 -11.59 -8.13
N VAL A 124 -7.24 -11.54 -7.47
CA VAL A 124 -6.03 -10.92 -8.01
C VAL A 124 -5.26 -11.82 -8.97
N MET A 125 -4.99 -11.30 -10.16
CA MET A 125 -3.95 -11.78 -11.06
C MET A 125 -3.25 -10.55 -11.63
N THR A 126 -2.09 -10.21 -11.07
CA THR A 126 -1.35 -9.01 -11.47
C THR A 126 -0.56 -9.25 -12.75
N GLU A 127 -0.41 -8.20 -13.56
CA GLU A 127 0.56 -8.18 -14.64
C GLU A 127 1.98 -7.94 -14.10
N VAL A 128 2.99 -8.15 -14.93
CA VAL A 128 4.41 -7.93 -14.59
C VAL A 128 4.66 -6.47 -14.20
N HIS A 129 5.02 -6.21 -12.94
CA HIS A 129 5.25 -4.85 -12.45
C HIS A 129 6.28 -4.78 -11.30
N ARG A 130 6.55 -3.55 -10.86
CA ARG A 130 7.27 -3.21 -9.63
C ARG A 130 6.54 -2.09 -8.91
N ASP A 131 6.51 -2.14 -7.59
CA ASP A 131 5.85 -1.13 -6.77
C ASP A 131 6.78 0.05 -6.53
N LYS A 132 6.95 0.89 -7.56
CA LYS A 132 7.81 2.10 -7.48
C LYS A 132 7.36 3.13 -6.44
N GLY A 133 6.15 2.97 -5.89
CA GLY A 133 5.65 3.79 -4.80
C GLY A 133 6.14 3.34 -3.42
N ASP A 134 6.60 2.09 -3.29
CA ASP A 134 7.04 1.53 -2.03
C ASP A 134 8.43 2.04 -1.66
N LYS A 135 8.68 2.13 -0.36
CA LYS A 135 10.00 2.49 0.17
C LYS A 135 10.73 1.22 0.58
N ASN A 136 11.19 0.47 -0.42
CA ASN A 136 12.02 -0.74 -0.35
C ASN A 136 11.27 -2.06 -0.50
N GLY A 137 10.21 -2.33 0.27
CA GLY A 137 9.57 -3.65 0.22
C GLY A 137 8.12 -3.66 0.66
N CYS A 138 7.49 -4.81 0.44
CA CYS A 138 6.13 -5.08 0.87
C CYS A 138 6.02 -6.47 1.53
N ILE A 139 4.91 -6.68 2.23
CA ILE A 139 4.50 -7.99 2.73
C ILE A 139 3.18 -8.34 2.05
N VAL A 140 3.16 -9.44 1.32
CA VAL A 140 1.95 -10.02 0.76
C VAL A 140 1.45 -11.10 1.70
N LEU A 141 0.19 -11.03 2.10
CA LEU A 141 -0.52 -12.09 2.82
C LEU A 141 -1.58 -12.67 1.90
N VAL A 142 -1.59 -13.99 1.75
CA VAL A 142 -2.54 -14.69 0.89
C VAL A 142 -3.78 -15.12 1.68
N LEU A 143 -4.97 -14.74 1.19
CA LEU A 143 -6.25 -15.00 1.84
C LEU A 143 -7.20 -15.74 0.88
N GLY A 144 -7.96 -16.70 1.42
CA GLY A 144 -8.86 -17.54 0.65
C GLY A 144 -8.22 -18.82 0.12
N GLN A 145 -9.06 -19.81 -0.20
CA GLN A 145 -8.63 -21.04 -0.84
C GLN A 145 -8.59 -20.85 -2.36
N HIS A 146 -7.50 -21.28 -2.99
CA HIS A 146 -7.30 -21.22 -4.43
C HIS A 146 -6.36 -22.33 -4.89
N GLN A 147 -6.33 -22.59 -6.20
CA GLN A 147 -5.32 -23.42 -6.86
C GLN A 147 -4.59 -22.53 -7.86
N GLY A 148 -3.26 -22.52 -7.87
CA GLY A 148 -2.49 -21.53 -8.66
C GLY A 148 -2.40 -20.18 -7.94
N GLY A 149 -2.26 -19.07 -8.66
CA GLY A 149 -2.14 -17.73 -8.05
C GLY A 149 -0.75 -17.39 -7.52
N ASP A 150 0.21 -18.31 -7.70
CA ASP A 150 1.57 -18.24 -7.18
C ASP A 150 2.30 -16.96 -7.58
N ILE A 151 3.18 -16.49 -6.70
CA ILE A 151 3.95 -15.25 -6.93
C ILE A 151 5.21 -15.58 -7.70
N CYS A 152 5.40 -14.90 -8.82
CA CYS A 152 6.59 -15.02 -9.65
C CYS A 152 7.54 -13.85 -9.43
N PHE A 153 8.84 -14.15 -9.31
CA PHE A 153 9.93 -13.17 -9.28
C PHE A 153 10.80 -13.32 -10.52
N GLN A 154 10.70 -12.36 -11.43
CA GLN A 154 11.23 -12.48 -12.78
C GLN A 154 12.76 -12.55 -12.81
N GLU A 155 13.44 -11.65 -12.11
CA GLU A 155 14.90 -11.60 -12.08
C GLU A 155 15.50 -12.85 -11.41
N ALA A 156 14.81 -13.36 -10.38
CA ALA A 156 15.22 -14.57 -9.66
C ALA A 156 14.89 -15.87 -10.41
N LYS A 157 14.04 -15.80 -11.46
CA LYS A 157 13.48 -16.97 -12.15
C LYS A 157 12.86 -17.96 -11.17
N LEU A 158 12.18 -17.42 -10.16
CA LEU A 158 11.62 -18.16 -9.04
C LEU A 158 10.10 -18.02 -9.06
N VAL A 159 9.43 -19.14 -8.85
CA VAL A 159 8.00 -19.18 -8.52
C VAL A 159 7.90 -19.58 -7.07
N VAL A 160 7.18 -18.78 -6.28
CA VAL A 160 6.85 -19.06 -4.89
C VAL A 160 5.42 -19.56 -4.87
N GLU A 161 5.27 -20.85 -4.62
CA GLU A 161 3.96 -21.45 -4.37
C GLU A 161 3.35 -20.81 -3.12
N THR A 162 2.08 -20.43 -3.20
CA THR A 162 1.39 -19.77 -2.08
C THR A 162 0.05 -20.41 -1.80
N ALA A 163 -0.31 -20.49 -0.53
CA ALA A 163 -1.60 -20.95 -0.06
C ALA A 163 -2.18 -19.97 0.98
N HIS A 164 -3.43 -20.23 1.37
CA HIS A 164 -4.09 -19.46 2.42
C HIS A 164 -3.23 -19.35 3.69
N GLY A 165 -2.96 -18.11 4.12
CA GLY A 165 -2.19 -17.81 5.32
C GLY A 165 -0.69 -17.63 5.09
N ASP A 166 -0.19 -17.91 3.89
CA ASP A 166 1.22 -17.68 3.56
C ASP A 166 1.53 -16.19 3.46
N THR A 167 2.74 -15.84 3.91
CA THR A 167 3.27 -14.49 3.79
C THR A 167 4.54 -14.48 2.97
N VAL A 168 4.61 -13.58 1.99
CA VAL A 168 5.80 -13.38 1.15
C VAL A 168 6.28 -11.94 1.34
N THR A 169 7.52 -11.79 1.79
CA THR A 169 8.16 -10.47 1.99
C THR A 169 9.31 -10.33 1.00
N PHE A 170 9.35 -9.23 0.26
CA PHE A 170 10.36 -8.99 -0.76
C PHE A 170 10.51 -7.49 -1.06
N CYS A 171 11.59 -7.14 -1.78
CA CYS A 171 11.85 -5.76 -2.19
C CYS A 171 11.00 -5.39 -3.42
N SER A 172 9.78 -4.92 -3.21
CA SER A 172 8.76 -4.70 -4.24
C SER A 172 9.09 -3.60 -5.26
N ASP A 173 9.93 -2.63 -4.90
CA ASP A 173 10.39 -1.57 -5.81
C ASP A 173 11.56 -2.02 -6.71
N GLU A 174 12.33 -3.02 -6.27
CA GLU A 174 13.50 -3.58 -6.95
C GLU A 174 13.18 -4.83 -7.77
N VAL A 175 12.35 -5.73 -7.25
CA VAL A 175 12.07 -7.05 -7.83
C VAL A 175 10.80 -7.00 -8.70
N THR A 176 10.92 -7.41 -9.96
CA THR A 176 9.76 -7.51 -10.85
C THR A 176 8.95 -8.75 -10.50
N HIS A 177 7.66 -8.55 -10.26
CA HIS A 177 6.78 -9.62 -9.79
C HIS A 177 5.39 -9.57 -10.43
N PHE A 178 4.70 -10.71 -10.36
CA PHE A 178 3.34 -10.92 -10.87
C PHE A 178 2.74 -12.20 -10.27
N ASN A 179 1.45 -12.43 -10.49
CA ASN A 179 0.77 -13.67 -10.09
C ASN A 179 0.54 -14.59 -11.31
N LEU A 180 0.69 -15.89 -11.11
CA LEU A 180 0.21 -16.89 -12.07
C LEU A 180 -1.33 -16.94 -12.06
N PRO A 181 -1.95 -17.51 -13.11
CA PRO A 181 -3.37 -17.82 -13.08
C PRO A 181 -3.74 -18.71 -11.89
N TYR A 182 -4.94 -18.48 -11.37
CA TYR A 182 -5.64 -19.26 -10.36
C TYR A 182 -7.06 -19.64 -10.82
#